data_AF-A0A963J4L3-F1
#
_entry.id   AF-A0A963J4L3-F1
#
_cell.length_a   1.000
_cell.length_b   1.000
_cell.length_c   1.000
_cell.angle_alpha   90.00
_cell.angle_beta   90.00
_cell.angle_gamma   90.00
#
_symmetry.space_group_name_H-M   'P 1'
#
loop_
_entity.id
_entity.type
_entity.pdbx_description
1 polymer ?
#
loop_
_entity_poly.entity_id
_entity_poly.type
_entity_poly.pdbx_seq_one_letter_code
_entity_poly.pdbx_strand_id
1 'polypeptide(L)'
;ALAWRLVRLLPGLLHEPGYEPVAGFLAAGDDADRLFQLATRLADLFDQYQVYRPDWLGDWADGQDRLAAPGRPPLELPADQRWQPLLWRAVLATLDERERQCTRPHIHQRVLDALHSGAPLARPVARRIVLFGMAQVPLPVLQLLAALARHCQVLLAIPNPCRFHWADTIDGRELLRMAQRRQPLRAGRDLAALPLEAMHAHAHPLLAAWGRQARDFVRQLDAFDDAQQAQARFGLPRVDLFDEEESADAPLLVQVQNRIRDLVPLAEHDRRAALAPDRSIVFHVAHSALREVEVLHDQLLQLLAQPPGGAPLQPRDIVVMVPDIDTMAPAIRAVFGQYPRSDARYIPFDITDLSARASHPLVGALEWLLRLPQQRCTLSELRDLLDVP
;
A
#
# COMPACT_ATOMS: atom_id res chain seq x y z
N ALA A 1 -5.08 2.53 -21.85
CA ALA A 1 -5.20 1.84 -23.16
C ALA A 1 -6.12 0.61 -23.07
N LEU A 2 -5.91 -0.30 -22.11
CA LEU A 2 -6.70 -1.52 -21.96
C LEU A 2 -8.20 -1.27 -21.73
N ALA A 3 -8.57 -0.27 -20.92
CA ALA A 3 -9.98 0.09 -20.67
C ALA A 3 -10.74 0.36 -21.98
N TRP A 4 -10.21 1.21 -22.87
CA TRP A 4 -10.83 1.50 -24.18
C TRP A 4 -10.92 0.28 -25.09
N ARG A 5 -9.92 -0.62 -25.02
CA ARG A 5 -9.93 -1.88 -25.77
C ARG A 5 -11.06 -2.79 -25.27
N LEU A 6 -11.26 -2.87 -23.96
CA LEU A 6 -12.36 -3.60 -23.35
C LEU A 6 -13.73 -2.98 -23.67
N VAL A 7 -13.87 -1.65 -23.67
CA VAL A 7 -15.10 -0.97 -24.11
C VAL A 7 -15.50 -1.38 -25.53
N ARG A 8 -14.52 -1.54 -26.43
CA ARG A 8 -14.77 -1.98 -27.81
C ARG A 8 -15.06 -3.48 -27.93
N LEU A 9 -14.42 -4.30 -27.09
CA LEU A 9 -14.42 -5.75 -27.18
C LEU A 9 -15.67 -6.37 -26.53
N LEU A 10 -16.02 -5.91 -25.32
CA LEU A 10 -17.06 -6.51 -24.48
C LEU A 10 -18.42 -6.63 -25.18
N PRO A 11 -18.95 -5.63 -25.91
CA PRO A 11 -20.26 -5.75 -26.57
C PRO A 11 -20.36 -6.93 -27.55
N GLY A 12 -19.25 -7.27 -28.22
CA GLY A 12 -19.20 -8.41 -29.14
C GLY A 12 -19.13 -9.78 -28.44
N LEU A 13 -18.72 -9.81 -27.17
CA LEU A 13 -18.53 -11.04 -26.40
C LEU A 13 -19.75 -11.43 -25.55
N LEU A 14 -20.70 -10.53 -25.33
CA LEU A 14 -21.83 -10.77 -24.43
C LEU A 14 -22.74 -11.94 -24.84
N HIS A 15 -22.69 -12.32 -26.12
CA HIS A 15 -23.49 -13.40 -26.69
C HIS A 15 -22.73 -14.72 -26.80
N GLU A 16 -21.43 -14.72 -26.48
CA GLU A 16 -20.58 -15.90 -26.53
C GLU A 16 -20.75 -16.75 -25.25
N PRO A 17 -20.68 -18.09 -25.35
CA PRO A 17 -20.81 -18.96 -24.19
C PRO A 17 -19.71 -18.68 -23.17
N GLY A 18 -20.07 -18.67 -21.88
CA GLY A 18 -19.16 -18.38 -20.78
C GLY A 18 -19.13 -16.92 -20.33
N TYR A 19 -19.76 -15.98 -21.05
CA TYR A 19 -19.87 -14.56 -20.64
C TYR A 19 -21.19 -14.22 -19.95
N GLU A 20 -22.01 -15.21 -19.59
CA GLU A 20 -23.34 -15.02 -18.99
C GLU A 20 -23.33 -14.09 -17.75
N PRO A 21 -22.35 -14.17 -16.82
CA PRO A 21 -22.28 -13.25 -15.69
C PRO A 21 -22.05 -11.79 -16.12
N VAL A 22 -21.23 -11.58 -17.14
CA VAL A 22 -20.90 -10.24 -17.68
C VAL A 22 -22.09 -9.66 -18.44
N ALA A 23 -22.75 -10.49 -19.25
CA ALA A 23 -23.96 -10.12 -19.98
C ALA A 23 -25.09 -9.74 -19.00
N GLY A 24 -25.28 -10.51 -17.93
CA GLY A 24 -26.28 -10.23 -16.90
C GLY A 24 -26.08 -8.88 -16.19
N PHE A 25 -24.82 -8.48 -15.95
CA PHE A 25 -24.50 -7.18 -15.34
C PHE A 25 -24.82 -6.00 -16.27
N LEU A 26 -24.53 -6.13 -17.57
CA LEU A 26 -24.73 -5.06 -18.54
C LEU A 26 -26.19 -4.93 -19.01
N ALA A 27 -26.97 -6.00 -19.00
CA ALA A 27 -28.38 -5.98 -19.44
C ALA A 27 -29.33 -5.11 -18.60
N ALA A 28 -28.91 -4.64 -17.42
CA ALA A 28 -29.78 -3.99 -16.43
C ALA A 28 -29.87 -2.44 -16.51
N GLY A 29 -29.54 -1.82 -17.65
CA GLY A 29 -29.77 -0.39 -17.93
C GLY A 29 -28.53 0.41 -18.35
N ASP A 30 -28.79 1.54 -19.01
CA ASP A 30 -27.89 2.50 -19.70
C ASP A 30 -26.45 1.99 -19.98
N ASP A 31 -26.28 1.45 -21.18
CA ASP A 31 -25.16 0.58 -21.56
C ASP A 31 -23.80 1.28 -21.49
N ALA A 32 -23.69 2.58 -21.79
CA ALA A 32 -22.40 3.23 -22.01
C ALA A 32 -21.60 3.46 -20.72
N ASP A 33 -22.23 4.01 -19.67
CA ASP A 33 -21.56 4.32 -18.41
C ASP A 33 -21.18 3.04 -17.66
N ARG A 34 -22.08 2.05 -17.62
CA ARG A 34 -21.81 0.76 -16.97
C ARG A 34 -20.74 -0.03 -17.70
N LEU A 35 -20.78 -0.04 -19.04
CA LEU A 35 -19.73 -0.64 -19.85
C LEU A 35 -18.38 0.01 -19.57
N PHE A 36 -18.33 1.34 -19.54
CA PHE A 36 -17.08 2.06 -19.26
C PHE A 36 -16.55 1.78 -17.85
N GLN A 37 -17.42 1.81 -16.83
CA GLN A 37 -17.06 1.47 -15.45
C GLN A 37 -16.54 0.04 -15.32
N LEU A 38 -17.24 -0.93 -15.92
CA LEU A 38 -16.83 -2.32 -15.92
C LEU A 38 -15.48 -2.49 -16.64
N ALA A 39 -15.35 -1.94 -17.85
CA ALA A 39 -14.12 -2.00 -18.63
C ALA A 39 -12.92 -1.38 -17.89
N THR A 40 -13.15 -0.29 -17.15
CA THR A 40 -12.11 0.34 -16.33
C THR A 40 -11.69 -0.57 -15.18
N ARG A 41 -12.65 -1.10 -14.41
CA ARG A 41 -12.36 -2.04 -13.31
C ARG A 41 -11.65 -3.31 -13.78
N LEU A 42 -12.07 -3.86 -14.92
CA LEU A 42 -11.43 -5.04 -15.52
C LEU A 42 -10.03 -4.73 -16.04
N ALA A 43 -9.82 -3.54 -16.63
CA ALA A 43 -8.49 -3.11 -17.04
C ALA A 43 -7.54 -2.97 -15.85
N ASP A 44 -8.02 -2.37 -14.75
CA ASP A 44 -7.25 -2.25 -13.51
C ASP A 44 -6.92 -3.62 -12.92
N LEU A 45 -7.88 -4.56 -12.95
CA LEU A 45 -7.67 -5.93 -12.49
C LEU A 45 -6.63 -6.67 -13.33
N PHE A 46 -6.69 -6.57 -14.66
CA PHE A 46 -5.68 -7.18 -15.54
C PHE A 46 -4.30 -6.50 -15.41
N ASP A 47 -4.23 -5.20 -15.14
CA ASP A 47 -2.96 -4.53 -14.83
C ASP A 47 -2.36 -5.05 -13.51
N GLN A 48 -3.20 -5.26 -12.49
CA GLN A 48 -2.78 -5.89 -11.24
C GLN A 48 -2.31 -7.33 -11.46
N TYR A 49 -3.02 -8.15 -12.25
CA TYR A 49 -2.59 -9.51 -12.56
C TYR A 49 -1.24 -9.54 -13.29
N GLN A 50 -0.98 -8.61 -14.21
CA GLN A 50 0.32 -8.51 -14.89
C GLN A 50 1.49 -8.26 -13.93
N VAL A 51 1.24 -7.70 -12.75
CA VAL A 51 2.26 -7.45 -11.71
C VAL A 51 2.30 -8.57 -10.67
N TYR A 52 1.15 -8.97 -10.14
CA TYR A 52 1.06 -9.83 -8.95
C TYR A 52 0.80 -11.30 -9.26
N ARG A 53 0.27 -11.61 -10.44
CA ARG A 53 -0.09 -12.96 -10.90
C ARG A 53 0.17 -13.17 -12.40
N PRO A 54 1.42 -12.92 -12.87
CA PRO A 54 1.76 -13.15 -14.28
C PRO A 54 1.63 -14.63 -14.67
N ASP A 55 1.76 -15.54 -13.71
CA ASP A 55 1.52 -16.99 -13.82
C ASP A 55 0.08 -17.31 -14.23
N TRP A 56 -0.92 -16.63 -13.65
CA TRP A 56 -2.32 -16.82 -14.04
C TRP A 56 -2.55 -16.39 -15.49
N LEU A 57 -2.01 -15.24 -15.87
CA LEU A 57 -2.16 -14.73 -17.24
C LEU A 57 -1.45 -15.62 -18.27
N GLY A 58 -0.34 -16.25 -17.89
CA GLY A 58 0.36 -17.24 -18.72
C GLY A 58 -0.48 -18.50 -18.91
N ASP A 59 -0.95 -19.11 -17.82
CA ASP A 59 -1.84 -20.28 -17.87
C ASP A 59 -3.08 -20.00 -18.74
N TRP A 60 -3.72 -18.84 -18.56
CA TRP A 60 -4.91 -18.46 -19.33
C TRP A 60 -4.60 -18.23 -20.81
N ALA A 61 -3.43 -17.68 -21.15
CA ALA A 61 -2.99 -17.52 -22.53
C ALA A 61 -2.77 -18.88 -23.21
N ASP A 62 -2.29 -19.87 -22.46
CA ASP A 62 -2.09 -21.27 -22.90
C ASP A 62 -3.38 -22.11 -22.90
N GLY A 63 -4.53 -21.49 -22.62
CA GLY A 63 -5.84 -22.15 -22.59
C GLY A 63 -6.12 -22.97 -21.33
N GLN A 64 -5.32 -22.80 -20.26
CA GLN A 64 -5.49 -23.47 -18.98
C GLN A 64 -6.29 -22.57 -18.02
N ASP A 65 -7.57 -22.87 -17.79
CA ASP A 65 -8.46 -22.05 -16.95
C ASP A 65 -8.30 -22.36 -15.45
N ARG A 66 -7.10 -22.11 -14.93
CA ARG A 66 -6.70 -22.42 -13.55
C ARG A 66 -6.04 -21.23 -12.86
N LEU A 67 -5.98 -21.30 -11.54
CA LEU A 67 -5.27 -20.36 -10.68
C LEU A 67 -4.09 -21.09 -10.05
N ALA A 68 -2.89 -20.77 -10.49
CA ALA A 68 -1.68 -21.24 -9.84
C ALA A 68 -1.58 -20.66 -8.42
N ALA A 69 -1.16 -21.50 -7.48
CA ALA A 69 -0.99 -21.13 -6.09
C ALA A 69 0.34 -21.72 -5.59
N PRO A 70 1.26 -20.90 -5.03
CA PRO A 70 2.52 -21.41 -4.52
C PRO A 70 2.31 -22.51 -3.47
N GLY A 71 2.94 -23.67 -3.68
CA GLY A 71 2.88 -24.81 -2.76
C GLY A 71 1.56 -25.57 -2.72
N ARG A 72 0.58 -25.24 -3.58
CA ARG A 72 -0.71 -25.94 -3.68
C ARG A 72 -0.93 -26.40 -5.12
N PRO A 73 -1.71 -27.48 -5.33
CA PRO A 73 -2.15 -27.81 -6.68
C PRO A 73 -2.92 -26.61 -7.28
N PRO A 74 -2.78 -26.35 -8.60
CA PRO A 74 -3.57 -25.32 -9.26
C PRO A 74 -5.06 -25.53 -9.02
N LEU A 75 -5.77 -24.43 -8.75
CA LEU A 75 -7.21 -24.45 -8.54
C LEU A 75 -7.91 -24.22 -9.88
N GLU A 76 -8.72 -25.18 -10.31
CA GLU A 76 -9.60 -25.02 -11.47
C GLU A 76 -10.63 -23.92 -11.22
N LEU A 77 -10.82 -23.03 -12.20
CA LEU A 77 -11.79 -21.94 -12.07
C LEU A 77 -13.23 -22.48 -12.11
N PRO A 78 -14.08 -22.08 -11.13
CA PRO A 78 -15.52 -22.29 -11.19
C PRO A 78 -16.11 -21.77 -12.50
N ALA A 79 -17.18 -22.41 -12.98
CA ALA A 79 -17.76 -22.10 -14.30
C ALA A 79 -18.18 -20.62 -14.44
N ASP A 80 -18.67 -20.01 -13.37
CA ASP A 80 -19.07 -18.60 -13.26
C ASP A 80 -17.89 -17.61 -13.27
N GLN A 81 -16.65 -18.08 -13.21
CA GLN A 81 -15.43 -17.25 -13.22
C GLN A 81 -14.59 -17.45 -14.50
N ARG A 82 -14.93 -18.42 -15.35
CA ARG A 82 -14.20 -18.72 -16.59
C ARG A 82 -14.26 -17.61 -17.63
N TRP A 83 -15.20 -16.67 -17.49
CA TRP A 83 -15.25 -15.46 -18.32
C TRP A 83 -13.96 -14.63 -18.22
N GLN A 84 -13.22 -14.66 -17.10
CA GLN A 84 -11.97 -13.90 -16.96
C GLN A 84 -10.84 -14.43 -17.88
N PRO A 85 -10.46 -15.72 -17.85
CA PRO A 85 -9.54 -16.31 -18.82
C PRO A 85 -9.98 -16.11 -20.26
N LEU A 86 -11.27 -16.32 -20.55
CA LEU A 86 -11.83 -16.11 -21.90
C LEU A 86 -11.64 -14.67 -22.36
N LEU A 87 -11.93 -13.70 -21.49
CA LEU A 87 -11.74 -12.29 -21.77
C LEU A 87 -10.26 -11.94 -21.98
N TRP A 88 -9.36 -12.50 -21.18
CA TRP A 88 -7.92 -12.30 -21.35
C TRP A 88 -7.44 -12.81 -22.70
N ARG A 89 -7.85 -14.02 -23.12
CA ARG A 89 -7.55 -14.55 -24.45
C ARG A 89 -8.15 -13.68 -25.56
N ALA A 90 -9.37 -13.19 -25.39
CA ALA A 90 -10.00 -12.27 -26.34
C ALA A 90 -9.22 -10.95 -26.45
N VAL A 91 -8.72 -10.40 -25.34
CA VAL A 91 -7.83 -9.23 -25.35
C VAL A 91 -6.54 -9.55 -26.12
N LEU A 92 -5.88 -10.67 -25.83
CA LEU A 92 -4.64 -11.08 -26.53
C LEU A 92 -4.84 -11.29 -28.04
N ALA A 93 -6.02 -11.78 -28.45
CA ALA A 93 -6.36 -11.95 -29.86
C ALA A 93 -6.48 -10.62 -30.62
N THR A 94 -6.75 -9.51 -29.91
CA THR A 94 -6.73 -8.17 -30.52
C THR A 94 -5.34 -7.55 -30.64
N LEU A 95 -4.31 -8.17 -30.06
CA LEU A 95 -2.94 -7.69 -30.11
C LEU A 95 -2.21 -8.31 -31.31
N ASP A 96 -1.37 -7.53 -31.98
CA ASP A 96 -0.38 -8.08 -32.89
C ASP A 96 0.78 -8.75 -32.13
N GLU A 97 1.69 -9.40 -32.86
CA GLU A 97 2.82 -10.11 -32.24
C GLU A 97 3.79 -9.17 -31.51
N ARG A 98 3.98 -7.94 -32.02
CA ARG A 98 4.84 -6.95 -31.37
C ARG A 98 4.21 -6.42 -30.09
N GLU A 99 2.90 -6.18 -30.10
CA GLU A 99 2.13 -5.77 -28.94
C GLU A 99 2.12 -6.85 -27.86
N ARG A 100 1.96 -8.13 -28.23
CA ARG A 100 2.06 -9.26 -27.29
C ARG A 100 3.42 -9.34 -26.60
N GLN A 101 4.50 -9.13 -27.36
CA GLN A 101 5.87 -9.08 -26.83
C GLN A 101 6.15 -7.83 -25.98
N CYS A 102 5.25 -6.83 -26.02
CA CYS A 102 5.31 -5.63 -25.19
C CYS A 102 4.41 -5.71 -23.94
N THR A 103 3.81 -6.88 -23.64
CA THR A 103 3.11 -7.09 -22.37
C THR A 103 4.09 -7.04 -21.20
N ARG A 104 3.63 -6.55 -20.04
CA ARG A 104 4.51 -6.34 -18.89
C ARG A 104 5.22 -7.62 -18.42
N PRO A 105 4.56 -8.80 -18.32
CA PRO A 105 5.24 -10.04 -17.95
C PRO A 105 6.34 -10.43 -18.95
N HIS A 106 6.08 -10.26 -20.25
CA HIS A 106 7.04 -10.63 -21.30
C HIS A 106 8.25 -9.67 -21.34
N ILE A 107 8.01 -8.36 -21.22
CA ILE A 107 9.09 -7.37 -21.08
C ILE A 107 9.94 -7.69 -19.85
N HIS A 108 9.31 -7.95 -18.70
CA HIS A 108 9.99 -8.29 -17.47
C HIS A 108 10.93 -9.49 -17.65
N GLN A 109 10.43 -10.59 -18.22
CA GLN A 109 11.24 -11.78 -18.49
C GLN A 109 12.41 -11.48 -19.43
N ARG A 110 12.18 -10.76 -20.53
CA ARG A 110 13.26 -10.37 -21.46
C ARG A 110 14.33 -9.51 -20.81
N VAL A 111 13.94 -8.59 -19.93
CA VAL A 111 14.89 -7.77 -19.17
C VAL A 111 15.70 -8.63 -18.21
N LEU A 112 15.06 -9.55 -17.49
CA LEU A 112 15.77 -10.49 -16.61
C LEU A 112 16.75 -11.35 -17.40
N ASP A 113 16.33 -11.93 -18.53
CA ASP A 113 17.19 -12.77 -19.37
C ASP A 113 18.40 -11.98 -19.88
N ALA A 114 18.19 -10.75 -20.36
CA ALA A 114 19.27 -9.87 -20.80
C ALA A 114 20.25 -9.55 -19.65
N LEU A 115 19.75 -9.18 -18.47
CA LEU A 115 20.58 -8.87 -17.30
C LEU A 115 21.33 -10.10 -16.77
N HIS A 116 20.77 -11.30 -16.91
CA HIS A 116 21.39 -12.55 -16.48
C HIS A 116 22.39 -13.11 -17.50
N SER A 117 22.23 -12.82 -18.79
CA SER A 117 23.04 -13.35 -19.88
C SER A 117 24.54 -13.03 -19.78
N GLY A 118 24.91 -11.97 -19.06
CA GLY A 118 26.28 -11.47 -18.99
C GLY A 118 26.73 -10.72 -20.24
N ALA A 119 25.86 -10.55 -21.24
CA ALA A 119 26.14 -9.71 -22.40
C ALA A 119 26.32 -8.23 -21.98
N PRO A 120 27.13 -7.46 -22.71
CA PRO A 120 27.27 -6.03 -22.44
C PRO A 120 25.91 -5.33 -22.56
N LEU A 121 25.59 -4.50 -21.58
CA LEU A 121 24.36 -3.73 -21.58
C LEU A 121 24.37 -2.75 -22.76
N ALA A 122 23.25 -2.67 -23.47
CA ALA A 122 23.10 -1.73 -24.60
C ALA A 122 23.25 -0.26 -24.17
N ARG A 123 22.95 0.04 -22.90
CA ARG A 123 23.13 1.35 -22.27
C ARG A 123 23.62 1.16 -20.83
N PRO A 124 24.43 2.10 -20.30
CA PRO A 124 24.82 2.05 -18.90
C PRO A 124 23.59 2.19 -18.01
N VAL A 125 23.55 1.40 -16.94
CA VAL A 125 22.56 1.55 -15.86
C VAL A 125 23.06 2.56 -14.84
N ALA A 126 22.16 3.02 -13.96
CA ALA A 126 22.54 3.89 -12.84
C ALA A 126 23.63 3.22 -12.00
N ARG A 127 24.61 4.01 -11.53
CA ARG A 127 25.69 3.50 -10.67
C ARG A 127 25.17 2.91 -9.35
N ARG A 128 24.10 3.50 -8.81
CA ARG A 128 23.48 3.11 -7.55
C ARG A 128 21.97 3.28 -7.61
N ILE A 129 21.25 2.32 -7.05
CA ILE A 129 19.81 2.34 -6.83
C ILE A 129 19.59 2.21 -5.32
N VAL A 130 18.84 3.14 -4.73
CA VAL A 130 18.48 3.12 -3.30
C VAL A 130 16.96 3.13 -3.20
N LEU A 131 16.39 2.08 -2.62
CA LEU A 131 14.98 2.07 -2.20
C LEU A 131 14.94 2.35 -0.70
N PHE A 132 14.26 3.43 -0.30
CA PHE A 132 14.20 3.88 1.08
C PHE A 132 12.74 4.05 1.53
N GLY A 133 12.38 3.49 2.69
CA GLY A 133 11.07 3.71 3.31
C GLY A 133 9.91 2.92 2.67
N MET A 134 10.20 1.95 1.80
CA MET A 134 9.16 1.12 1.17
C MET A 134 8.68 0.05 2.15
N ALA A 135 7.39 0.09 2.53
CA ALA A 135 6.76 -0.92 3.36
C ALA A 135 6.41 -2.22 2.60
N GLN A 136 6.47 -2.18 1.26
CA GLN A 136 6.23 -3.33 0.39
C GLN A 136 6.92 -3.10 -0.97
N VAL A 137 7.51 -4.16 -1.53
CA VAL A 137 8.05 -4.16 -2.90
C VAL A 137 7.52 -5.38 -3.63
N PRO A 138 6.86 -5.25 -4.81
CA PRO A 138 6.39 -6.40 -5.57
C PRO A 138 7.52 -7.35 -5.97
N LEU A 139 7.24 -8.66 -6.00
CA LEU A 139 8.23 -9.68 -6.33
C LEU A 139 8.94 -9.44 -7.69
N PRO A 140 8.25 -9.04 -8.78
CA PRO A 140 8.95 -8.70 -10.03
C PRO A 140 9.96 -7.57 -9.87
N VAL A 141 9.65 -6.57 -9.03
CA VAL A 141 10.59 -5.47 -8.75
C VAL A 141 11.80 -5.99 -7.98
N LEU A 142 11.62 -6.87 -6.98
CA LEU A 142 12.74 -7.51 -6.29
C LEU A 142 13.63 -8.33 -7.24
N GLN A 143 13.02 -9.12 -8.14
CA GLN A 143 13.75 -9.89 -9.16
C GLN A 143 14.58 -8.98 -10.07
N LEU A 144 13.99 -7.87 -10.53
CA LEU A 144 14.68 -6.89 -11.36
C LEU A 144 15.85 -6.25 -10.61
N LEU A 145 15.63 -5.84 -9.37
CA LEU A 145 16.66 -5.23 -8.52
C LEU A 145 17.81 -6.21 -8.25
N ALA A 146 17.53 -7.49 -8.00
CA ALA A 146 18.56 -8.50 -7.85
C ALA A 146 19.35 -8.75 -9.15
N ALA A 147 18.67 -8.77 -10.30
CA ALA A 147 19.34 -8.88 -11.60
C ALA A 147 20.24 -7.66 -11.87
N LEU A 148 19.78 -6.46 -11.52
CA LEU A 148 20.54 -5.21 -11.61
C LEU A 148 21.71 -5.13 -10.63
N ALA A 149 21.63 -5.79 -9.48
CA ALA A 149 22.69 -5.80 -8.47
C ALA A 149 24.03 -6.39 -8.99
N ARG A 150 23.99 -7.15 -10.10
CA ARG A 150 25.19 -7.62 -10.81
C ARG A 150 25.91 -6.52 -11.59
N HIS A 151 25.21 -5.43 -11.89
CA HIS A 151 25.67 -4.35 -12.77
C HIS A 151 25.79 -3.00 -12.05
N CYS A 152 25.15 -2.84 -10.89
CA CYS A 152 25.18 -1.61 -10.09
C CYS A 152 24.96 -1.90 -8.60
N GLN A 153 25.22 -0.90 -7.75
CA GLN A 153 24.96 -1.05 -6.32
C GLN A 153 23.47 -0.88 -6.02
N VAL A 154 22.83 -1.88 -5.43
CA VAL A 154 21.43 -1.82 -5.00
C VAL A 154 21.37 -1.83 -3.47
N LEU A 155 20.75 -0.82 -2.87
CA LEU A 155 20.49 -0.73 -1.43
C LEU A 155 18.99 -0.73 -1.17
N LEU A 156 18.55 -1.62 -0.29
CA LEU A 156 17.16 -1.68 0.20
C LEU A 156 17.17 -1.30 1.69
N ALA A 157 16.67 -0.11 2.00
CA ALA A 157 16.47 0.36 3.37
C ALA A 157 15.00 0.17 3.74
N ILE A 158 14.73 -0.94 4.44
CA ILE A 158 13.39 -1.44 4.72
C ILE A 158 13.05 -1.12 6.18
N PRO A 159 11.98 -0.37 6.46
CA PRO A 159 11.52 -0.14 7.82
C PRO A 159 10.94 -1.45 8.38
N ASN A 160 11.56 -1.98 9.43
CA ASN A 160 11.05 -3.13 10.15
C ASN A 160 10.71 -2.73 11.59
N PRO A 161 9.44 -2.84 12.01
CA PRO A 161 9.03 -2.46 13.37
C PRO A 161 9.50 -3.44 14.45
N CYS A 162 10.10 -4.58 14.10
CA CYS A 162 10.45 -5.64 15.04
C CYS A 162 11.81 -6.27 14.69
N ARG A 163 12.68 -6.44 15.71
CA ARG A 163 14.01 -7.08 15.53
C ARG A 163 13.99 -8.60 15.56
N PHE A 164 12.87 -9.19 15.98
CA PHE A 164 12.67 -10.64 16.00
C PHE A 164 11.81 -11.11 14.83
N HIS A 165 11.92 -12.38 14.48
CA HIS A 165 11.09 -12.96 13.43
C HIS A 165 9.63 -13.05 13.88
N TRP A 166 8.75 -12.40 13.13
CA TRP A 166 7.31 -12.35 13.37
C TRP A 166 6.48 -12.61 12.11
N ALA A 167 7.14 -12.96 11.00
CA ALA A 167 6.51 -13.14 9.70
C ALA A 167 5.49 -14.31 9.67
N ASP A 168 5.64 -15.27 10.58
CA ASP A 168 4.79 -16.46 10.67
C ASP A 168 3.48 -16.22 11.43
N THR A 169 3.30 -15.03 12.03
CA THR A 169 2.37 -14.77 13.15
C THR A 169 0.86 -14.90 12.86
N ILE A 170 0.33 -15.11 11.65
CA ILE A 170 -1.08 -15.54 11.38
C ILE A 170 -1.25 -15.89 9.88
N ASP A 171 -1.97 -16.98 9.60
CA ASP A 171 -2.40 -17.62 8.33
C ASP A 171 -1.34 -18.27 7.39
N GLY A 172 -1.56 -19.57 7.14
CA GLY A 172 -0.93 -20.35 6.04
C GLY A 172 0.31 -21.18 6.38
N ARG A 173 0.36 -21.78 7.58
CA ARG A 173 1.56 -22.29 8.28
C ARG A 173 2.39 -23.43 7.69
N GLU A 174 1.97 -24.12 6.63
CA GLU A 174 2.63 -25.40 6.32
C GLU A 174 3.63 -25.38 5.15
N LEU A 175 3.57 -24.40 4.24
CA LEU A 175 4.23 -24.57 2.93
C LEU A 175 5.51 -23.78 2.70
N LEU A 176 5.93 -22.97 3.66
CA LEU A 176 7.25 -22.33 3.67
C LEU A 176 7.75 -22.25 5.11
N ARG A 177 7.94 -23.39 5.78
CA ARG A 177 8.94 -23.45 6.86
C ARG A 177 10.27 -23.14 6.20
N MET A 178 10.61 -21.85 6.19
CA MET A 178 11.85 -21.39 5.59
C MET A 178 13.00 -22.03 6.34
N ALA A 179 13.93 -22.61 5.59
CA ALA A 179 15.12 -23.20 6.18
C ALA A 179 15.98 -22.12 6.87
N GLN A 180 15.85 -20.87 6.43
CA GLN A 180 16.54 -19.72 7.02
C GLN A 180 15.58 -18.57 7.26
N ARG A 181 15.84 -17.81 8.32
CA ARG A 181 15.07 -16.63 8.72
C ARG A 181 16.02 -15.45 8.76
N ARG A 182 15.59 -14.27 8.28
CA ARG A 182 16.41 -13.07 8.44
C ARG A 182 16.59 -12.74 9.92
N GLN A 183 15.50 -12.62 10.68
CA GLN A 183 15.57 -12.22 12.09
C GLN A 183 15.69 -13.41 13.05
N PRO A 184 16.34 -13.23 14.21
CA PRO A 184 16.37 -14.25 15.26
C PRO A 184 14.98 -14.48 15.88
N LEU A 185 14.80 -15.65 16.49
CA LEU A 185 13.61 -15.95 17.29
C LEU A 185 13.72 -15.34 18.68
N ARG A 186 12.63 -14.74 19.17
CA ARG A 186 12.55 -14.28 20.55
C ARG A 186 12.57 -15.49 21.50
N ALA A 187 13.53 -15.53 22.43
CA ALA A 187 13.72 -16.64 23.37
C ALA A 187 13.78 -18.04 22.71
N GLY A 188 14.28 -18.13 21.46
CA GLY A 188 14.35 -19.38 20.70
C GLY A 188 13.00 -19.99 20.33
N ARG A 189 11.88 -19.28 20.54
CA ARG A 189 10.54 -19.81 20.28
C ARG A 189 10.12 -19.52 18.85
N ASP A 190 9.77 -20.58 18.14
CA ASP A 190 9.21 -20.49 16.81
C ASP A 190 7.69 -20.26 16.88
N LEU A 191 7.26 -19.06 16.48
CA LEU A 191 5.83 -18.74 16.45
C LEU A 191 5.05 -19.65 15.49
N ALA A 192 5.65 -20.11 14.38
CA ALA A 192 4.99 -21.01 13.43
C ALA A 192 4.59 -22.36 14.03
N ALA A 193 5.29 -22.80 15.10
CA ALA A 193 5.05 -24.08 15.75
C ALA A 193 3.90 -24.06 16.76
N LEU A 194 3.46 -22.88 17.21
CA LEU A 194 2.35 -22.73 18.14
C LEU A 194 1.01 -22.95 17.43
N PRO A 195 -0.12 -23.25 18.10
CA PRO A 195 -1.49 -23.12 17.53
C PRO A 195 -1.87 -21.67 17.20
N LEU A 196 -2.81 -21.42 16.29
CA LEU A 196 -3.15 -20.06 15.81
C LEU A 196 -3.72 -19.21 16.96
N GLU A 197 -4.56 -19.86 17.75
CA GLU A 197 -5.23 -19.34 18.93
C GLU A 197 -4.21 -18.91 20.01
N ALA A 198 -3.07 -19.60 20.07
CA ALA A 198 -2.01 -19.34 21.03
C ALA A 198 -1.02 -18.26 20.57
N MET A 199 -0.93 -17.93 19.27
CA MET A 199 0.07 -16.96 18.77
C MET A 199 -0.12 -15.57 19.35
N HIS A 200 -1.37 -15.13 19.53
CA HIS A 200 -1.69 -13.83 20.10
C HIS A 200 -1.13 -13.66 21.52
N ALA A 201 -0.90 -14.76 22.25
CA ALA A 201 -0.29 -14.74 23.57
C ALA A 201 1.24 -14.62 23.55
N HIS A 202 1.87 -14.80 22.38
CA HIS A 202 3.32 -14.88 22.22
C HIS A 202 3.90 -13.79 21.29
N ALA A 203 3.06 -12.93 20.71
CA ALA A 203 3.44 -11.77 19.92
C ALA A 203 2.87 -10.48 20.51
N HIS A 204 3.42 -9.32 20.12
CA HIS A 204 2.85 -8.03 20.51
C HIS A 204 1.50 -7.82 19.79
N PRO A 205 0.40 -7.49 20.50
CA PRO A 205 -0.95 -7.45 19.93
C PRO A 205 -1.11 -6.42 18.80
N LEU A 206 -0.51 -5.23 18.94
CA LEU A 206 -0.57 -4.20 17.90
C LEU A 206 0.12 -4.64 16.61
N LEU A 207 1.24 -5.37 16.74
CA LEU A 207 1.95 -5.90 15.59
C LEU A 207 1.17 -7.03 14.92
N ALA A 208 0.50 -7.89 15.71
CA ALA A 208 -0.38 -8.93 15.18
C ALA A 208 -1.60 -8.34 14.44
N ALA A 209 -2.20 -7.28 14.98
CA ALA A 209 -3.41 -6.66 14.42
C ALA A 209 -3.12 -5.78 13.19
N TRP A 210 -2.07 -4.96 13.24
CA TRP A 210 -1.80 -3.93 12.22
C TRP A 210 -0.62 -4.26 11.30
N GLY A 211 0.21 -5.24 11.66
CA GLY A 211 1.44 -5.54 10.94
C GLY A 211 1.27 -6.39 9.67
N ARG A 212 0.06 -6.79 9.26
CA ARG A 212 -0.14 -7.74 8.14
C ARG A 212 0.69 -7.39 6.89
N GLN A 213 0.68 -6.14 6.45
CA GLN A 213 1.40 -5.73 5.25
C GLN A 213 2.93 -5.87 5.41
N ALA A 214 3.50 -5.32 6.48
CA ALA A 214 4.94 -5.42 6.74
C ALA A 214 5.38 -6.87 6.94
N ARG A 215 4.54 -7.69 7.57
CA ARG A 215 4.74 -9.12 7.76
C ARG A 215 4.86 -9.86 6.44
N ASP A 216 3.90 -9.64 5.54
CA ASP A 216 3.86 -10.29 4.24
C ASP A 216 5.05 -9.87 3.38
N PHE A 217 5.51 -8.61 3.52
CA PHE A 217 6.73 -8.13 2.88
C PHE A 217 8.00 -8.79 3.42
N VAL A 218 8.18 -8.87 4.76
CA VAL A 218 9.31 -9.58 5.38
C VAL A 218 9.34 -11.04 4.94
N ARG A 219 8.18 -11.71 4.91
CA ARG A 219 8.07 -13.09 4.40
C ARG A 219 8.50 -13.19 2.93
N GLN A 220 8.05 -12.27 2.07
CA GLN A 220 8.46 -12.26 0.66
C GLN A 220 9.98 -12.09 0.51
N LEU A 221 10.57 -11.25 1.36
CA LEU A 221 12.01 -11.01 1.39
C LEU A 221 12.80 -12.24 1.86
N ASP A 222 12.35 -12.94 2.90
CA ASP A 222 12.94 -14.21 3.34
C ASP A 222 12.90 -15.25 2.21
N ALA A 223 11.75 -15.40 1.53
CA ALA A 223 11.58 -16.35 0.43
C ALA A 223 12.49 -16.04 -0.75
N PHE A 224 12.67 -14.74 -1.02
CA PHE A 224 13.52 -14.28 -2.09
C PHE A 224 15.00 -14.57 -1.82
N ASP A 225 15.47 -14.34 -0.58
CA ASP A 225 16.85 -14.63 -0.19
C ASP A 225 17.14 -16.13 -0.23
N ASP A 226 16.24 -16.97 0.29
CA ASP A 226 16.35 -18.42 0.22
C ASP A 226 16.49 -18.90 -1.22
N ALA A 227 15.68 -18.35 -2.13
CA ALA A 227 15.75 -18.68 -3.55
C ALA A 227 17.07 -18.22 -4.22
N GLN A 228 17.59 -17.04 -3.87
CA GLN A 228 18.88 -16.56 -4.40
C GLN A 228 20.04 -17.43 -3.89
N GLN A 229 20.05 -17.75 -2.59
CA GLN A 229 21.07 -18.62 -2.00
C GLN A 229 21.04 -20.03 -2.57
N ALA A 230 19.85 -20.63 -2.74
CA ALA A 230 19.70 -21.95 -3.37
C ALA A 230 20.24 -21.97 -4.81
N GLN A 231 20.21 -20.84 -5.50
CA GLN A 231 20.80 -20.65 -6.83
C GLN A 231 22.31 -20.33 -6.79
N ALA A 232 22.95 -20.41 -5.61
CA ALA A 232 24.33 -19.99 -5.35
C ALA A 232 24.63 -18.54 -5.78
N ARG A 233 23.59 -17.70 -5.86
CA ARG A 233 23.71 -16.27 -6.17
C ARG A 233 23.86 -15.54 -4.84
N PHE A 234 25.07 -15.03 -4.59
CA PHE A 234 25.50 -14.12 -3.50
C PHE A 234 24.70 -14.15 -2.18
N GLY A 235 25.38 -14.37 -1.05
CA GLY A 235 24.83 -13.97 0.25
C GLY A 235 24.65 -12.44 0.28
N LEU A 236 23.41 -11.97 0.27
CA LEU A 236 23.11 -10.53 0.31
C LEU A 236 23.55 -9.98 1.68
N PRO A 237 24.51 -9.03 1.73
CA PRO A 237 24.96 -8.48 3.00
C PRO A 237 23.81 -7.73 3.67
N ARG A 238 23.54 -8.07 4.93
CA ARG A 238 22.47 -7.48 5.74
C ARG A 238 23.05 -6.69 6.90
N VAL A 239 22.45 -5.54 7.18
CA VAL A 239 22.71 -4.75 8.38
C VAL A 239 21.38 -4.51 9.06
N ASP A 240 21.22 -5.05 10.26
CA ASP A 240 20.06 -4.81 11.10
C ASP A 240 20.36 -3.59 11.98
N LEU A 241 19.57 -2.52 11.82
CA LEU A 241 19.71 -1.28 12.56
C LEU A 241 18.45 -1.07 13.39
N PHE A 242 18.58 -1.19 14.71
CA PHE A 242 17.51 -0.94 15.67
C PHE A 242 18.07 -0.08 16.79
N ASP A 243 17.27 0.87 17.28
CA ASP A 243 17.66 1.68 18.44
C ASP A 243 17.86 0.76 19.65
N GLU A 244 18.84 1.05 20.50
CA GLU A 244 19.18 0.26 21.70
C GLU A 244 18.72 0.94 23.00
N GLU A 245 18.04 2.09 22.91
CA GLU A 245 17.67 2.87 24.08
C GLU A 245 16.60 2.15 24.92
N GLU A 246 17.01 1.70 26.11
CA GLU A 246 16.14 1.17 27.16
C GLU A 246 16.35 2.00 28.42
N SER A 247 15.37 2.82 28.75
CA SER A 247 15.29 3.49 30.06
C SER A 247 14.05 3.00 30.79
N ALA A 248 14.22 2.61 32.05
CA ALA A 248 13.10 2.22 32.92
C ALA A 248 12.12 3.39 33.14
N ASP A 249 12.61 4.63 33.02
CA ASP A 249 11.83 5.87 33.16
C ASP A 249 11.41 6.46 31.80
N ALA A 250 11.45 5.67 30.73
CA ALA A 250 11.08 6.15 29.39
C ALA A 250 9.58 6.51 29.32
N PRO A 251 9.19 7.51 28.50
CA PRO A 251 7.80 7.81 28.22
C PRO A 251 7.04 6.58 27.69
N LEU A 252 5.73 6.51 27.94
CA LEU A 252 4.82 5.46 27.50
C LEU A 252 4.94 5.17 25.99
N LEU A 253 5.09 6.21 25.16
CA LEU A 253 5.34 6.05 23.73
C LEU A 253 6.57 5.18 23.45
N VAL A 254 7.70 5.49 24.10
CA VAL A 254 8.95 4.74 23.95
C VAL A 254 8.80 3.33 24.51
N GLN A 255 8.10 3.15 25.63
CA GLN A 255 7.82 1.81 26.16
C GLN A 255 7.00 0.96 25.17
N VAL A 256 5.97 1.53 24.54
CA VAL A 256 5.17 0.84 23.52
C VAL A 256 6.01 0.52 22.29
N GLN A 257 6.81 1.47 21.80
CA GLN A 257 7.72 1.27 20.66
C GLN A 257 8.72 0.15 20.94
N ASN A 258 9.37 0.15 22.11
CA ASN A 258 10.30 -0.90 22.52
C ASN A 258 9.61 -2.27 22.64
N ARG A 259 8.40 -2.33 23.21
CA ARG A 259 7.64 -3.59 23.31
C ARG A 259 7.23 -4.14 21.95
N ILE A 260 6.93 -3.29 20.96
CA ILE A 260 6.70 -3.70 19.57
C ILE A 260 8.01 -4.18 18.93
N ARG A 261 9.09 -3.40 19.05
CA ARG A 261 10.45 -3.73 18.57
C ARG A 261 10.89 -5.11 19.06
N ASP A 262 10.58 -5.40 20.32
CA ASP A 262 11.08 -6.57 21.05
C ASP A 262 10.07 -7.71 21.12
N LEU A 263 8.97 -7.59 20.36
CA LEU A 263 7.91 -8.59 20.26
C LEU A 263 7.40 -9.05 21.64
N VAL A 264 7.29 -8.13 22.60
CA VAL A 264 6.90 -8.42 23.99
C VAL A 264 5.39 -8.61 24.08
N PRO A 265 4.89 -9.81 24.43
CA PRO A 265 3.46 -10.07 24.55
C PRO A 265 2.87 -9.37 25.78
N LEU A 266 1.56 -9.09 25.73
CA LEU A 266 0.83 -8.40 26.82
C LEU A 266 0.97 -9.07 28.19
N ALA A 267 1.16 -10.40 28.23
CA ALA A 267 1.30 -11.14 29.47
C ALA A 267 2.58 -10.78 30.24
N GLU A 268 3.61 -10.30 29.53
CA GLU A 268 4.89 -9.89 30.09
C GLU A 268 4.94 -8.38 30.41
N HIS A 269 3.85 -7.64 30.18
CA HIS A 269 3.79 -6.21 30.50
C HIS A 269 3.57 -6.04 32.00
N ASP A 270 4.34 -5.15 32.63
CA ASP A 270 4.08 -4.77 34.00
C ASP A 270 2.77 -3.97 34.10
N ARG A 271 1.74 -4.61 34.67
CA ARG A 271 0.41 -4.01 34.86
C ARG A 271 0.32 -3.09 36.08
N ARG A 272 1.35 -3.07 36.93
CA ARG A 272 1.37 -2.38 38.23
C ARG A 272 2.19 -1.08 38.19
N ALA A 273 2.91 -0.82 37.11
CA ALA A 273 3.58 0.46 36.91
C ALA A 273 2.53 1.57 36.94
N ALA A 274 2.60 2.43 37.96
CA ALA A 274 1.80 3.64 37.99
C ALA A 274 2.16 4.47 36.75
N LEU A 275 1.15 4.87 35.97
CA LEU A 275 1.37 5.81 34.89
C LEU A 275 1.88 7.11 35.55
N ALA A 276 3.16 7.41 35.36
CA ALA A 276 3.67 8.75 35.59
C ALA A 276 2.77 9.76 34.81
N PRO A 277 2.74 11.06 35.17
CA PRO A 277 2.02 12.09 34.43
C PRO A 277 2.68 12.36 33.07
N ASP A 278 2.74 11.33 32.24
CA ASP A 278 3.30 11.31 30.91
C ASP A 278 2.21 11.64 29.89
N ARG A 279 2.58 12.47 28.91
CA ARG A 279 1.71 12.98 27.85
C ARG A 279 2.21 12.57 26.46
N SER A 280 3.08 11.56 26.38
CA SER A 280 3.60 11.04 25.11
C SER A 280 2.53 10.34 24.25
N ILE A 281 1.47 9.81 24.89
CA ILE A 281 0.26 9.32 24.23
C ILE A 281 -0.95 9.88 24.98
N VAL A 282 -1.79 10.64 24.29
CA VAL A 282 -2.98 11.28 24.86
C VAL A 282 -4.20 11.02 23.98
N PHE A 283 -5.34 10.76 24.61
CA PHE A 283 -6.62 10.59 23.93
C PHE A 283 -7.51 11.79 24.21
N HIS A 284 -8.06 12.40 23.16
CA HIS A 284 -9.04 13.46 23.25
C HIS A 284 -10.37 13.00 22.67
N VAL A 285 -11.47 13.39 23.33
CA VAL A 285 -12.83 13.17 22.84
C VAL A 285 -13.46 14.53 22.62
N ALA A 286 -13.88 14.79 21.38
CA ALA A 286 -14.53 16.03 20.97
C ALA A 286 -15.91 15.75 20.38
N HIS A 287 -16.77 16.77 20.35
CA HIS A 287 -18.18 16.63 19.93
C HIS A 287 -18.42 17.04 18.46
N SER A 288 -17.40 17.59 17.79
CA SER A 288 -17.46 17.99 16.38
C SER A 288 -16.05 18.16 15.81
N ALA A 289 -15.92 18.15 14.47
CA ALA A 289 -14.65 18.41 13.78
C ALA A 289 -14.06 19.79 14.14
N LEU A 290 -14.90 20.83 14.24
CA LEU A 290 -14.44 22.15 14.66
C LEU A 290 -13.85 22.11 16.07
N ARG A 291 -14.56 21.47 17.02
CA ARG A 291 -14.09 21.38 18.40
C ARG A 291 -12.83 20.52 18.53
N GLU A 292 -12.71 19.47 17.74
CA GLU A 292 -11.52 18.62 17.67
C GLU A 292 -10.29 19.41 17.24
N VAL A 293 -10.42 20.23 16.20
CA VAL A 293 -9.34 21.10 15.71
C VAL A 293 -9.00 22.21 16.70
N GLU A 294 -9.99 22.81 17.38
CA GLU A 294 -9.75 23.77 18.46
C GLU A 294 -8.93 23.14 19.61
N VAL A 295 -9.33 21.95 20.06
CA VAL A 295 -8.60 21.22 21.10
C VAL A 295 -7.18 20.91 20.64
N LEU A 296 -7.00 20.47 19.39
CA LEU A 296 -5.68 20.24 18.80
C LEU A 296 -4.82 21.51 18.81
N HIS A 297 -5.37 22.64 18.36
CA HIS A 297 -4.65 23.91 18.33
C HIS A 297 -4.16 24.33 19.72
N ASP A 298 -5.02 24.24 20.74
CA ASP A 298 -4.64 24.51 22.13
C ASP A 298 -3.54 23.55 22.63
N GLN A 299 -3.61 22.25 22.29
CA GLN A 299 -2.57 21.28 22.65
C GLN A 299 -1.23 21.60 21.99
N LEU A 300 -1.24 21.94 20.69
CA LEU A 300 -0.02 22.29 19.96
C LEU A 300 0.60 23.57 20.50
N LEU A 301 -0.20 24.58 20.86
CA LEU A 301 0.31 25.79 21.52
C LEU A 301 1.01 25.45 22.84
N GLN A 302 0.41 24.57 23.66
CA GLN A 302 1.03 24.13 24.90
C GLN A 302 2.36 23.40 24.65
N LEU A 303 2.41 22.49 23.68
CA LEU A 303 3.61 21.73 23.32
C LEU A 303 4.72 22.62 22.74
N LEU A 304 4.37 23.61 21.92
CA LEU A 304 5.34 24.56 21.35
C LEU A 304 5.88 25.52 22.43
N ALA A 305 5.05 25.91 23.40
CA ALA A 305 5.46 26.77 24.50
C ALA A 305 6.29 26.02 25.57
N GLN A 306 5.97 24.74 25.81
CA GLN A 306 6.59 23.90 26.83
C GLN A 306 6.94 22.52 26.23
N PRO A 307 7.99 22.44 25.41
CA PRO A 307 8.32 21.21 24.72
C PRO A 307 8.84 20.14 25.70
N PRO A 308 8.47 18.87 25.50
CA PRO A 308 8.95 17.77 26.33
C PRO A 308 10.47 17.60 26.15
N GLY A 309 11.18 17.30 27.24
CA GLY A 309 12.64 17.05 27.20
C GLY A 309 13.52 18.28 26.98
N GLY A 310 12.96 19.49 26.94
CA GLY A 310 13.71 20.75 26.89
C GLY A 310 14.30 21.12 25.52
N ALA A 311 14.12 20.27 24.50
CA ALA A 311 14.49 20.60 23.12
C ALA A 311 13.35 21.40 22.45
N PRO A 312 13.63 22.53 21.77
CA PRO A 312 12.58 23.34 21.15
C PRO A 312 11.89 22.57 20.01
N LEU A 313 10.56 22.43 20.11
CA LEU A 313 9.73 21.83 19.06
C LEU A 313 9.42 22.86 17.97
N GLN A 314 9.54 22.49 16.70
CA GLN A 314 9.18 23.35 15.58
C GLN A 314 7.91 22.84 14.88
N PRO A 315 7.11 23.73 14.24
CA PRO A 315 5.92 23.31 13.50
C PRO A 315 6.18 22.22 12.44
N ARG A 316 7.37 22.20 11.83
CA ARG A 316 7.76 21.17 10.84
C ARG A 316 7.98 19.77 11.42
N ASP A 317 8.12 19.67 12.75
CA ASP A 317 8.30 18.40 13.45
C ASP A 317 6.94 17.77 13.81
N ILE A 318 5.82 18.45 13.47
CA ILE A 318 4.45 18.03 13.78
C ILE A 318 3.75 17.59 12.49
N VAL A 319 3.12 16.42 12.54
CA VAL A 319 2.22 15.92 11.49
C VAL A 319 0.84 15.68 12.07
N VAL A 320 -0.20 16.12 11.36
CA VAL A 320 -1.61 15.88 11.70
C VAL A 320 -2.21 15.07 10.56
N MET A 321 -2.68 13.87 10.87
CA MET A 321 -3.29 12.97 9.89
C MET A 321 -4.77 12.79 10.20
N VAL A 322 -5.61 12.91 9.18
CA VAL A 322 -7.06 12.71 9.26
C VAL A 322 -7.51 11.70 8.21
N PRO A 323 -8.60 10.95 8.43
CA PRO A 323 -9.06 9.94 7.47
C PRO A 323 -9.57 10.53 6.16
N ASP A 324 -10.14 11.73 6.20
CA ASP A 324 -10.61 12.49 5.05
C ASP A 324 -10.29 13.97 5.24
N ILE A 325 -9.34 14.47 4.46
CA ILE A 325 -8.88 15.86 4.57
C ILE A 325 -9.86 16.85 3.96
N ASP A 326 -10.61 16.47 2.93
CA ASP A 326 -11.60 17.36 2.29
C ASP A 326 -12.71 17.71 3.29
N THR A 327 -13.11 16.75 4.13
CA THR A 327 -14.10 16.96 5.21
C THR A 327 -13.55 17.85 6.34
N MET A 328 -12.27 17.72 6.72
CA MET A 328 -11.67 18.43 7.86
C MET A 328 -11.12 19.82 7.52
N ALA A 329 -10.77 20.07 6.26
CA ALA A 329 -10.09 21.29 5.82
C ALA A 329 -10.81 22.61 6.19
N PRO A 330 -12.15 22.73 6.09
CA PRO A 330 -12.84 23.95 6.51
C PRO A 330 -12.63 24.28 7.99
N ALA A 331 -12.68 23.26 8.87
CA ALA A 331 -12.44 23.42 10.30
C ALA A 331 -10.98 23.81 10.59
N ILE A 332 -10.02 23.17 9.91
CA ILE A 332 -8.59 23.50 10.02
C ILE A 332 -8.34 24.97 9.63
N ARG A 333 -8.87 25.40 8.47
CA ARG A 333 -8.72 26.79 8.01
C ARG A 333 -9.38 27.79 8.96
N ALA A 334 -10.55 27.47 9.51
CA ALA A 334 -11.25 28.34 10.45
C ALA A 334 -10.45 28.54 11.74
N VAL A 335 -9.90 27.46 12.32
CA VAL A 335 -9.20 27.53 13.62
C VAL A 335 -7.76 28.02 13.48
N PHE A 336 -7.00 27.53 12.51
CA PHE A 336 -5.60 27.93 12.35
C PHE A 336 -5.44 29.25 11.57
N GLY A 337 -6.43 29.61 10.75
CA GLY A 337 -6.44 30.85 9.98
C GLY A 337 -7.00 32.07 10.70
N GLN A 338 -7.58 31.91 11.91
CA GLN A 338 -8.21 33.03 12.65
C GLN A 338 -7.20 34.04 13.19
N TYR A 339 -5.93 33.66 13.37
CA TYR A 339 -4.91 34.49 14.00
C TYR A 339 -3.96 35.11 12.95
N PRO A 340 -3.66 36.42 13.03
CA PRO A 340 -2.65 37.03 12.17
C PRO A 340 -1.26 36.54 12.56
N ARG A 341 -0.30 36.59 11.61
CA ARG A 341 1.09 36.14 11.83
C ARG A 341 1.83 36.82 12.99
N SER A 342 1.34 37.98 13.45
CA SER A 342 1.89 38.72 14.59
C SER A 342 1.35 38.26 15.94
N ASP A 343 0.29 37.44 15.97
CA ASP A 343 -0.30 36.91 17.21
C ASP A 343 0.51 35.69 17.68
N ALA A 344 0.78 35.60 18.98
CA ALA A 344 1.53 34.49 19.57
C ALA A 344 0.82 33.12 19.41
N ARG A 345 -0.50 33.12 19.16
CA ARG A 345 -1.29 31.91 18.91
C ARG A 345 -1.25 31.43 17.46
N TYR A 346 -0.58 32.16 16.58
CA TYR A 346 -0.42 31.76 15.19
C TYR A 346 0.55 30.58 15.09
N ILE A 347 0.06 29.45 14.55
CA ILE A 347 0.88 28.29 14.19
C ILE A 347 0.87 28.18 12.66
N PRO A 348 2.04 28.23 11.98
CA PRO A 348 2.11 27.97 10.55
C PRO A 348 1.62 26.56 10.23
N PHE A 349 0.76 26.42 9.22
CA PHE A 349 0.22 25.14 8.76
C PHE A 349 0.10 25.14 7.24
N ASP A 350 0.09 23.94 6.67
CA ASP A 350 -0.24 23.69 5.28
C ASP A 350 -1.12 22.44 5.19
N ILE A 351 -2.05 22.41 4.23
CA ILE A 351 -2.97 21.29 4.04
C ILE A 351 -2.61 20.57 2.75
N THR A 352 -2.13 19.33 2.88
CA THR A 352 -1.82 18.45 1.74
C THR A 352 -2.98 17.51 1.43
N ASP A 353 -2.91 16.83 0.27
CA ASP A 353 -3.84 15.76 -0.13
C ASP A 353 -5.30 16.17 -0.39
N LEU A 354 -5.56 17.48 -0.55
CA LEU A 354 -6.86 17.98 -0.99
C LEU A 354 -7.16 17.53 -2.42
N SER A 355 -8.42 17.20 -2.69
CA SER A 355 -8.86 16.92 -4.06
C SER A 355 -8.73 18.16 -4.94
N ALA A 356 -8.48 17.97 -6.24
CA ALA A 356 -8.37 19.07 -7.20
C ALA A 356 -9.63 19.96 -7.24
N ARG A 357 -10.80 19.37 -6.96
CA ARG A 357 -12.07 20.08 -6.83
C ARG A 357 -12.10 20.95 -5.56
N ALA A 358 -11.59 20.44 -4.44
CA ALA A 358 -11.53 21.19 -3.18
C ALA A 358 -10.47 22.29 -3.19
N SER A 359 -9.39 22.14 -3.98
CA SER A 359 -8.31 23.13 -4.07
C SER A 359 -8.59 24.27 -5.06
N HIS A 360 -9.31 24.02 -6.17
CA HIS A 360 -9.53 25.00 -7.23
C HIS A 360 -11.00 25.12 -7.67
N PRO A 361 -11.67 26.26 -7.37
CA PRO A 361 -13.06 26.53 -7.79
C PRO A 361 -13.30 26.40 -9.31
N LEU A 362 -12.29 26.73 -10.13
CA LEU A 362 -12.34 26.60 -11.60
C LEU A 362 -12.56 25.15 -12.06
N VAL A 363 -12.08 24.15 -11.32
CA VAL A 363 -12.27 22.74 -11.67
C VAL A 363 -13.74 22.37 -11.51
N GLY A 364 -14.39 22.81 -10.43
CA GLY A 364 -15.82 22.61 -10.21
C GLY A 364 -16.67 23.31 -11.28
N ALA A 365 -16.30 24.56 -11.64
CA ALA A 365 -16.94 25.32 -12.71
C ALA A 365 -16.85 24.59 -14.07
N LEU A 366 -15.67 24.07 -14.43
CA LEU A 366 -15.46 23.34 -15.67
C LEU A 366 -16.27 22.04 -15.71
N GLU A 367 -16.28 21.25 -14.62
CA GLU A 367 -17.09 20.04 -14.54
C GLU A 367 -18.59 20.32 -14.69
N TRP A 368 -19.06 21.43 -14.12
CA TRP A 368 -20.43 21.89 -14.30
C TRP A 368 -20.72 22.22 -15.76
N LEU A 369 -19.83 22.99 -16.42
CA LEU A 369 -19.93 23.34 -17.85
C LEU A 369 -19.91 22.12 -18.77
N LEU A 370 -19.10 21.10 -18.48
CA LEU A 370 -19.05 19.86 -19.26
C LEU A 370 -20.36 19.04 -19.16
N ARG A 371 -21.12 19.21 -18.07
CA ARG A 371 -22.42 18.54 -17.86
C ARG A 371 -23.60 19.34 -18.39
N LEU A 372 -23.38 20.55 -18.92
CA LEU A 372 -24.43 21.47 -19.37
C LEU A 372 -25.52 20.84 -20.25
N PRO A 373 -25.25 19.92 -21.19
CA PRO A 373 -26.29 19.27 -22.00
C PRO A 373 -27.33 18.47 -21.20
N GLN A 374 -26.99 18.07 -19.97
CA GLN A 374 -27.81 17.24 -19.09
C GLN A 374 -28.33 18.02 -17.86
N GLN A 375 -27.93 19.29 -17.71
CA GLN A 375 -28.25 20.10 -16.54
C GLN A 375 -29.54 20.91 -16.74
N ARG A 376 -30.27 21.11 -15.64
CA ARG A 376 -31.46 21.98 -15.62
C ARG A 376 -31.13 23.47 -15.55
N CYS A 377 -29.85 23.82 -15.34
CA CYS A 377 -29.30 25.17 -15.33
C CYS A 377 -30.14 26.16 -14.50
N THR A 378 -30.24 25.91 -13.20
CA THR A 378 -31.01 26.78 -12.30
C THR A 378 -30.33 28.15 -12.15
N LEU A 379 -31.12 29.18 -11.82
CA LEU A 379 -30.59 30.54 -11.62
C LEU A 379 -29.51 30.60 -10.53
N SER A 380 -29.64 29.81 -9.46
CA SER A 380 -28.63 29.76 -8.39
C SER A 380 -27.30 29.20 -8.90
N GLU A 381 -27.32 28.08 -9.64
CA GLU A 381 -26.10 27.48 -10.19
C GLU A 381 -25.37 28.41 -11.18
N LEU A 382 -26.13 29.16 -11.98
CA LEU A 382 -25.55 30.14 -12.90
C LEU A 382 -24.91 31.32 -12.17
N ARG A 383 -25.50 31.76 -11.04
CA ARG A 383 -24.91 32.80 -10.19
C ARG A 383 -23.63 32.29 -9.52
N ASP A 384 -23.66 31.08 -8.97
CA ASP A 384 -22.50 30.45 -8.35
C ASP A 384 -21.33 30.34 -9.35
N LEU A 385 -21.62 30.08 -10.63
CA LEU A 385 -20.61 30.04 -11.69
C LEU A 385 -19.99 31.42 -11.99
N LEU A 386 -20.80 32.49 -11.95
CA LEU A 386 -20.32 33.86 -12.17
C LEU A 386 -19.46 34.37 -11.01
N ASP A 387 -19.63 33.81 -9.81
CA ASP A 387 -18.84 34.11 -8.62
C ASP A 387 -17.46 33.41 -8.61
N VAL A 388 -17.20 32.53 -9.60
CA VAL A 388 -15.87 31.96 -9.82
C VAL A 388 -15.01 32.96 -10.61
N PRO A 389 -13.94 33.52 -10.02
CA PRO A 389 -13.18 34.64 -10.60
C PRO A 389 -12.28 34.27 -11.78
#